data_AF-A0A7S0LIT9-F1
#
_entry.id   AF-A0A7S0LIT9-F1
#
_cell.length_a   1.000
_cell.length_b   1.000
_cell.length_c   1.000
_cell.angle_alpha   90.00
_cell.angle_beta   90.00
_cell.angle_gamma   90.00
#
_symmetry.space_group_name_H-M   'P 1'
#
loop_
_entity.id
_entity.type
_entity.pdbx_description
1 polymer ?
#
loop_
_entity_poly.entity_id
_entity_poly.type
_entity_poly.pdbx_seq_one_letter_code
_entity_poly.pdbx_strand_id
1 'polypeptide(L)'
;MRRLIAEGSGEDEDADLALRQFAAQTYYDALTKPKLPDILVQVVCWVLGEYGYLCEGVPLSSVLERLCDTVERQFTYPRTRCWVVVALSKLVAQLGQMPEQVLEIAAKYQSSSDVVIAKYCFELEALGENMELMRTALPVDASCEDLEVDPNLSFLDGFVADAVARGAQTYLTPGERPDELHVGVPRSGNAAPA
;
A
#
# COMPACT_ATOMS: atom_id res chain seq x y z
N MET A 1 24.46 -9.88 10.12
CA MET A 1 23.49 -10.50 9.19
C MET A 1 22.10 -10.30 9.78
N ARG A 2 21.31 -9.32 9.32
CA ARG A 2 19.89 -9.22 9.70
C ARG A 2 19.09 -9.87 8.57
N ARG A 3 18.89 -11.19 8.63
CA ARG A 3 17.90 -11.88 7.78
C ARG A 3 16.54 -11.37 8.21
N LEU A 4 15.77 -10.77 7.29
CA LEU A 4 14.41 -10.33 7.57
C LEU A 4 13.51 -11.57 7.78
N ILE A 5 12.50 -11.46 8.65
CA ILE A 5 11.48 -12.51 8.84
C ILE A 5 10.80 -12.87 7.50
N ALA A 6 10.78 -11.92 6.56
CA ALA A 6 10.25 -12.09 5.22
C ALA A 6 11.00 -13.15 4.38
N GLU A 7 12.33 -13.04 4.36
CA GLU A 7 13.23 -13.83 3.51
C GLU A 7 13.44 -15.24 4.06
N GLY A 8 13.23 -15.43 5.37
CA GLY A 8 13.54 -16.70 6.02
C GLY A 8 15.01 -17.07 5.92
N SER A 9 15.32 -18.34 6.19
CA SER A 9 16.62 -18.92 5.90
C SER A 9 16.83 -19.14 4.41
N GLY A 10 15.76 -19.27 3.61
CA GLY A 10 15.82 -19.60 2.19
C GLY A 10 16.34 -21.01 1.90
N GLU A 11 16.60 -21.80 2.95
CA GLU A 11 17.14 -23.16 2.87
C GLU A 11 16.07 -24.21 3.19
N ASP A 12 15.01 -23.81 3.92
CA ASP A 12 13.90 -24.67 4.35
C ASP A 12 12.59 -23.86 4.41
N GLU A 13 11.71 -24.07 3.42
CA GLU A 13 10.41 -23.37 3.32
C GLU A 13 9.47 -23.68 4.49
N ASP A 14 9.51 -24.90 5.04
CA ASP A 14 8.68 -25.29 6.17
C ASP A 14 9.14 -24.57 7.45
N ALA A 15 10.45 -24.46 7.66
CA ALA A 15 11.01 -23.69 8.77
C ALA A 15 10.70 -22.19 8.65
N ASP A 16 10.73 -21.65 7.43
CA ASP A 16 10.44 -20.24 7.16
C ASP A 16 8.95 -19.93 7.36
N LEU A 17 8.06 -20.84 6.93
CA LEU A 17 6.63 -20.75 7.21
C LEU A 17 6.35 -20.81 8.72
N ALA A 18 6.98 -21.74 9.45
CA ALA A 18 6.84 -21.84 10.90
C ALA A 18 7.31 -20.56 11.61
N LEU A 19 8.38 -19.93 11.13
CA LEU A 19 8.85 -18.64 11.65
C LEU A 19 7.83 -17.52 11.40
N ARG A 20 7.25 -17.44 10.20
CA ARG A 20 6.22 -16.44 9.85
C ARG A 20 4.97 -16.61 10.71
N GLN A 21 4.50 -17.84 10.87
CA GLN A 21 3.37 -18.19 11.76
C GLN A 21 3.64 -17.76 13.20
N PHE A 22 4.81 -18.12 13.75
CA PHE A 22 5.20 -17.74 15.11
C PHE A 22 5.25 -16.22 15.28
N ALA A 23 5.82 -15.50 14.32
CA ALA A 23 5.92 -14.04 14.35
C ALA A 23 4.54 -13.38 14.27
N ALA A 24 3.67 -13.81 13.35
CA ALA A 24 2.32 -13.30 13.19
C ALA A 24 1.51 -13.47 14.48
N GLN A 25 1.52 -14.68 15.06
CA GLN A 25 0.82 -14.97 16.32
C GLN A 25 1.35 -14.10 17.47
N THR A 26 2.68 -14.07 17.64
CA THR A 26 3.33 -13.28 18.71
C THR A 26 2.99 -11.79 18.62
N TYR A 27 2.96 -11.24 17.41
CA TYR A 27 2.68 -9.83 17.19
C TYR A 27 1.20 -9.47 17.24
N TYR A 28 0.32 -10.37 16.84
CA TYR A 28 -1.12 -10.25 17.08
C TYR A 28 -1.41 -10.14 18.59
N ASP A 29 -0.80 -11.02 19.39
CA ASP A 29 -0.93 -11.00 20.84
C ASP A 29 -0.27 -9.77 21.46
N ALA A 30 0.85 -9.29 20.90
CA ALA A 30 1.52 -8.08 21.38
C ALA A 30 0.61 -6.85 21.34
N LEU A 31 -0.26 -6.72 20.32
CA LEU A 31 -1.21 -5.61 20.22
C LEU A 31 -2.23 -5.58 21.36
N THR A 32 -2.43 -6.64 22.14
CA THR A 32 -3.24 -6.60 23.38
C THR A 32 -2.67 -5.64 24.43
N LYS A 33 -1.36 -5.35 24.37
CA LYS A 33 -0.68 -4.50 25.33
C LYS A 33 -1.04 -3.03 25.05
N PRO A 34 -1.46 -2.26 26.07
CA PRO A 34 -1.90 -0.87 25.87
C PRO A 34 -0.75 0.09 25.55
N LYS A 35 0.50 -0.27 25.88
CA LYS A 35 1.68 0.58 25.68
C LYS A 35 2.78 -0.20 24.98
N LEU A 36 2.78 -0.13 23.64
CA LEU A 36 3.87 -0.56 22.80
C LEU A 36 4.61 0.68 22.28
N PRO A 37 5.95 0.71 22.31
CA PRO A 37 6.73 1.71 21.59
C PRO A 37 6.33 1.76 20.12
N ASP A 38 6.21 2.96 19.56
CA ASP A 38 5.85 3.22 18.16
C ASP A 38 6.61 2.32 17.17
N ILE A 39 7.93 2.17 17.33
CA ILE A 39 8.74 1.34 16.43
C ILE A 39 8.32 -0.14 16.45
N LEU A 40 7.89 -0.66 17.61
CA LEU A 40 7.38 -2.03 17.69
C LEU A 40 6.02 -2.13 17.02
N VAL A 41 5.17 -1.11 17.14
CA VAL A 41 3.89 -1.09 16.43
C VAL A 41 4.12 -1.09 14.91
N GLN A 42 5.10 -0.34 14.41
CA GLN A 42 5.43 -0.35 12.97
C GLN A 42 5.87 -1.73 12.49
N VAL A 43 6.74 -2.41 13.23
CA VAL A 43 7.17 -3.79 12.93
C VAL A 43 5.99 -4.76 12.97
N VAL A 44 5.15 -4.66 14.01
CA VAL A 44 3.95 -5.49 14.16
C VAL A 44 2.99 -5.28 12.97
N CYS A 45 2.71 -4.02 12.60
CA CYS A 45 1.83 -3.72 11.46
C CYS A 45 2.39 -4.25 10.14
N TRP A 46 3.70 -4.15 9.93
CA TRP A 46 4.32 -4.72 8.73
C TRP A 46 4.12 -6.24 8.70
N VAL A 47 4.44 -6.95 9.79
CA VAL A 47 4.33 -8.42 9.85
C VAL A 47 2.87 -8.88 9.74
N LEU A 48 1.94 -8.25 10.45
CA LEU A 48 0.53 -8.61 10.37
C LEU A 48 -0.10 -8.26 9.03
N GLY A 49 0.34 -7.20 8.36
CA GLY A 49 -0.14 -6.85 7.02
C GLY A 49 0.27 -7.87 5.96
N GLU A 50 1.42 -8.52 6.11
CA GLU A 50 1.86 -9.62 5.23
C GLU A 50 1.23 -10.95 5.67
N TYR A 51 1.47 -11.34 6.92
CA TYR A 51 1.29 -12.70 7.42
C TYR A 51 0.12 -12.84 8.40
N GLY A 52 -0.78 -11.86 8.50
CA GLY A 52 -1.91 -11.91 9.43
C GLY A 52 -2.84 -13.11 9.20
N TYR A 53 -2.91 -13.61 7.96
CA TYR A 53 -3.67 -14.81 7.60
C TYR A 53 -3.07 -16.12 8.15
N LEU A 54 -1.83 -16.10 8.65
CA LEU A 54 -1.14 -17.25 9.24
C LEU A 54 -1.39 -17.41 10.75
N CYS A 55 -2.15 -16.50 11.39
CA CYS A 55 -2.50 -16.63 12.81
C CYS A 55 -3.44 -17.81 13.05
N GLU A 56 -2.99 -18.82 13.81
CA GLU A 56 -3.75 -20.04 14.03
C GLU A 56 -5.00 -19.77 14.89
N GLY A 57 -6.17 -20.22 14.41
CA GLY A 57 -7.43 -20.07 15.13
C GLY A 57 -7.96 -18.62 15.21
N VAL A 58 -7.31 -17.67 14.55
CA VAL A 58 -7.72 -16.27 14.49
C VAL A 58 -8.20 -15.96 13.07
N PRO A 59 -9.49 -15.64 12.87
CA PRO A 59 -9.96 -15.24 11.55
C PRO A 59 -9.33 -13.90 11.14
N LEU A 60 -9.06 -13.72 9.84
CA LEU A 60 -8.43 -12.50 9.31
C LEU A 60 -9.19 -11.22 9.70
N SER A 61 -10.52 -11.29 9.80
CA SER A 61 -11.36 -10.18 10.26
C SER A 61 -10.99 -9.71 11.68
N SER A 62 -10.64 -10.62 12.59
CA SER A 62 -10.21 -10.27 13.94
C SER A 62 -8.83 -9.62 13.99
N VAL A 63 -7.93 -9.97 13.05
CA VAL A 63 -6.65 -9.26 12.89
C VAL A 63 -6.91 -7.83 12.42
N LEU A 64 -7.81 -7.66 11.46
CA LEU A 64 -8.21 -6.38 10.91
C LEU A 64 -8.90 -5.48 11.95
N GLU A 65 -9.86 -6.01 12.71
CA GLU A 65 -10.50 -5.32 13.85
C GLU A 65 -9.46 -4.83 14.87
N ARG A 66 -8.47 -5.66 15.19
CA ARG A 66 -7.39 -5.29 16.12
C ARG A 66 -6.50 -4.17 15.58
N LEU A 67 -6.27 -4.13 14.27
CA LEU A 67 -5.56 -3.02 13.63
C LEU A 67 -6.41 -1.75 13.60
N CYS A 68 -7.73 -1.85 13.40
CA CYS A 68 -8.65 -0.73 13.54
C CYS A 68 -8.57 -0.11 14.94
N ASP A 69 -8.57 -0.92 16.00
CA ASP A 69 -8.37 -0.42 17.37
C ASP A 69 -6.97 0.19 17.57
N THR A 70 -5.97 -0.29 16.82
CA THR A 70 -4.58 0.16 16.94
C THR A 70 -4.38 1.54 16.32
N VAL A 71 -5.05 1.88 15.21
CA VAL A 71 -4.88 3.21 14.56
C VAL A 71 -5.33 4.36 15.47
N GLU A 72 -6.30 4.07 16.35
CA GLU A 72 -6.89 5.01 17.30
C GLU A 72 -6.02 5.31 18.53
N ARG A 73 -4.93 4.56 18.71
CA ARG A 73 -4.01 4.77 19.84
C ARG A 73 -3.28 6.11 19.70
N GLN A 74 -2.82 6.60 20.83
CA GLN A 74 -1.88 7.72 20.87
C GLN A 74 -0.47 7.22 20.56
N PHE A 75 0.15 7.85 19.57
CA PHE A 75 1.51 7.53 19.12
C PHE A 75 2.43 8.72 19.39
N THR A 76 3.68 8.43 19.74
CA THR A 76 4.71 9.47 19.91
C THR A 76 5.02 10.11 18.55
N TYR A 77 5.05 9.30 17.50
CA TYR A 77 5.24 9.70 16.12
C TYR A 77 3.93 9.47 15.36
N PRO A 78 3.20 10.54 14.98
CA PRO A 78 1.90 10.40 14.30
C PRO A 78 1.92 9.53 13.04
N ARG A 79 3.06 9.49 12.33
CA ARG A 79 3.30 8.65 11.15
C ARG A 79 3.24 7.15 11.42
N THR A 80 3.29 6.70 12.68
CA THR A 80 3.06 5.29 13.04
C THR A 80 1.67 4.83 12.55
N ARG A 81 0.68 5.71 12.51
CA ARG A 81 -0.64 5.39 11.95
C ARG A 81 -0.60 4.99 10.47
N CYS A 82 0.33 5.54 9.69
CA CYS A 82 0.46 5.17 8.29
C CYS A 82 0.78 3.68 8.13
N TRP A 83 1.59 3.12 9.03
CA TRP A 83 1.90 1.68 9.02
C TRP A 83 0.67 0.83 9.32
N VAL A 84 -0.21 1.31 10.21
CA VAL A 84 -1.49 0.64 10.50
C VAL A 84 -2.41 0.68 9.27
N VAL A 85 -2.54 1.84 8.60
CA VAL A 85 -3.37 1.99 7.40
C VAL A 85 -2.87 1.14 6.23
N VAL A 86 -1.55 1.07 6.04
CA VAL A 86 -0.95 0.19 5.01
C VAL A 86 -1.23 -1.28 5.33
N ALA A 87 -1.11 -1.70 6.60
CA ALA A 87 -1.45 -3.06 7.01
C ALA A 87 -2.94 -3.37 6.78
N LEU A 88 -3.83 -2.45 7.15
CA LEU A 88 -5.27 -2.57 6.87
C LEU A 88 -5.53 -2.72 5.36
N SER A 89 -4.85 -1.94 4.53
CA SER A 89 -4.99 -2.02 3.07
C SER A 89 -4.65 -3.41 2.54
N LYS A 90 -3.52 -3.99 2.99
CA LYS A 90 -3.15 -5.36 2.61
C LYS A 90 -4.18 -6.38 3.08
N LEU A 91 -4.62 -6.30 4.34
CA LEU A 91 -5.59 -7.25 4.87
C LEU A 91 -6.98 -7.14 4.22
N VAL A 92 -7.41 -5.94 3.82
CA VAL A 92 -8.63 -5.75 3.03
C VAL A 92 -8.52 -6.44 1.68
N ALA A 93 -7.38 -6.28 0.99
CA ALA A 93 -7.13 -6.98 -0.28
C ALA A 93 -7.21 -8.50 -0.10
N GLN A 94 -6.52 -9.03 0.93
CA GLN A 94 -6.54 -10.47 1.27
C GLN A 94 -7.94 -10.98 1.64
N LEU A 95 -8.70 -10.21 2.42
CA LEU A 95 -10.06 -10.56 2.83
C LEU A 95 -11.05 -10.53 1.66
N GLY A 96 -10.75 -9.75 0.61
CA GLY A 96 -11.58 -9.64 -0.59
C GLY A 96 -12.84 -8.79 -0.41
N GLN A 97 -12.95 -8.08 0.72
CA GLN A 97 -14.05 -7.17 1.05
C GLN A 97 -13.54 -6.04 1.95
N MET A 98 -14.19 -4.88 1.88
CA MET A 98 -13.93 -3.71 2.72
C MET A 98 -14.89 -3.68 3.92
N PRO A 99 -14.45 -3.94 5.15
CA PRO A 99 -15.32 -3.84 6.33
C PRO A 99 -15.68 -2.39 6.66
N GLU A 100 -16.88 -2.17 7.20
CA GLU A 100 -17.40 -0.83 7.54
C GLU A 100 -16.45 -0.05 8.46
N GLN A 101 -15.88 -0.71 9.48
CA GLN A 101 -14.93 -0.08 10.39
C GLN A 101 -13.67 0.45 9.69
N VAL A 102 -13.21 -0.20 8.62
CA VAL A 102 -12.06 0.26 7.84
C VAL A 102 -12.45 1.47 6.99
N LEU A 103 -13.66 1.47 6.42
CA LEU A 103 -14.19 2.60 5.68
C LEU A 103 -14.32 3.84 6.57
N GLU A 104 -14.81 3.68 7.80
CA GLU A 104 -14.88 4.76 8.79
C GLU A 104 -13.50 5.34 9.12
N ILE A 105 -12.49 4.48 9.29
CA ILE A 105 -11.10 4.90 9.51
C ILE A 105 -10.57 5.67 8.29
N ALA A 106 -10.79 5.16 7.08
CA ALA A 106 -10.38 5.83 5.86
C ALA A 106 -11.01 7.23 5.77
N ALA A 107 -12.33 7.33 5.89
CA ALA A 107 -13.05 8.61 5.85
C ALA A 107 -12.57 9.59 6.93
N LYS A 108 -12.32 9.11 8.15
CA LYS A 108 -11.84 9.94 9.26
C LYS A 108 -10.47 10.57 8.95
N TYR A 109 -9.50 9.75 8.53
CA TYR A 109 -8.12 10.21 8.37
C TYR A 109 -7.82 10.88 7.02
N GLN A 110 -8.73 10.83 6.05
CA GLN A 110 -8.66 11.67 4.84
C GLN A 110 -8.66 13.17 5.14
N SER A 111 -9.33 13.59 6.22
CA SER A 111 -9.35 14.98 6.69
C SER A 111 -8.14 15.38 7.54
N SER A 112 -7.17 14.47 7.71
CA SER A 112 -5.97 14.71 8.51
C SER A 112 -5.10 15.84 7.94
N SER A 113 -4.47 16.62 8.83
CA SER A 113 -3.45 17.60 8.44
C SER A 113 -2.13 16.94 7.98
N ASP A 114 -1.90 15.67 8.32
CA ASP A 114 -0.77 14.91 7.78
C ASP A 114 -1.16 14.38 6.39
N VAL A 115 -0.57 14.98 5.36
CA VAL A 115 -0.84 14.66 3.95
C VAL A 115 -0.53 13.20 3.60
N VAL A 116 0.36 12.53 4.34
CA VAL A 116 0.76 11.16 4.03
C VAL A 116 -0.32 10.18 4.45
N ILE A 117 -0.85 10.32 5.68
CA ILE A 117 -1.97 9.46 6.10
C ILE A 117 -3.24 9.77 5.32
N ALA A 118 -3.51 11.06 5.04
CA ALA A 118 -4.64 11.46 4.22
C ALA A 118 -4.59 10.79 2.84
N LYS A 119 -3.42 10.84 2.18
CA LYS A 119 -3.19 10.15 0.91
C LYS A 119 -3.46 8.65 1.00
N TYR A 120 -2.89 7.95 1.98
CA TYR A 120 -3.10 6.50 2.12
C TYR A 120 -4.56 6.13 2.36
N CYS A 121 -5.31 6.96 3.09
CA CYS A 121 -6.74 6.74 3.31
C CYS A 121 -7.58 7.02 2.06
N PHE A 122 -7.19 7.99 1.20
CA PHE A 122 -7.81 8.16 -0.11
C PHE A 122 -7.55 6.96 -1.03
N GLU A 123 -6.31 6.48 -1.07
CA GLU A 123 -5.94 5.30 -1.87
C GLU A 123 -6.67 4.04 -1.40
N LEU A 124 -6.78 3.83 -0.08
CA LEU A 124 -7.51 2.71 0.51
C LEU A 124 -9.00 2.72 0.12
N GLU A 125 -9.67 3.86 0.24
CA GLU A 125 -11.09 3.97 -0.15
C GLU A 125 -11.26 3.73 -1.65
N ALA A 126 -10.47 4.41 -2.50
CA ALA A 126 -10.57 4.28 -3.95
C ALA A 126 -10.27 2.85 -4.45
N LEU A 127 -9.29 2.17 -3.87
CA LEU A 127 -9.02 0.76 -4.18
C LEU A 127 -10.13 -0.16 -3.67
N GLY A 128 -10.75 0.17 -2.53
CA GLY A 128 -11.88 -0.56 -1.97
C GLY A 128 -13.10 -0.61 -2.88
N GLU A 129 -13.29 0.39 -3.75
CA GLU A 129 -14.35 0.39 -4.77
C GLU A 129 -14.14 -0.68 -5.86
N ASN A 130 -12.90 -1.14 -6.04
CA ASN A 130 -12.55 -2.19 -6.99
C ASN A 130 -11.64 -3.24 -6.34
N MET A 131 -12.27 -4.19 -5.63
CA MET A 131 -11.58 -5.26 -4.93
C MET A 131 -10.74 -6.18 -5.83
N GLU A 132 -11.10 -6.31 -7.11
CA GLU A 132 -10.31 -7.07 -8.08
C GLU A 132 -8.98 -6.37 -8.35
N LEU A 133 -9.03 -5.09 -8.70
CA LEU A 133 -7.83 -4.25 -8.88
C LEU A 133 -6.99 -4.21 -7.61
N MET A 134 -7.62 -4.07 -6.45
CA MET A 134 -6.94 -4.01 -5.17
C MET A 134 -6.14 -5.29 -4.88
N ARG A 135 -6.72 -6.47 -5.14
CA ARG A 135 -6.00 -7.75 -5.00
C ARG A 135 -4.84 -7.89 -5.98
N THR A 136 -5.00 -7.42 -7.21
CA THR A 136 -3.90 -7.42 -8.20
C THR A 136 -2.78 -6.45 -7.80
N ALA A 137 -3.12 -5.29 -7.27
CA ALA A 137 -2.15 -4.28 -6.84
C ALA A 137 -1.44 -4.65 -5.52
N LEU A 138 -2.12 -5.41 -4.65
CA LEU A 138 -1.63 -5.84 -3.34
C LEU A 138 -1.71 -7.38 -3.20
N PRO A 139 -0.91 -8.14 -3.96
CA PRO A 139 -0.91 -9.59 -3.88
C PRO A 139 -0.39 -10.08 -2.52
N VAL A 140 -0.85 -11.26 -2.11
CA VAL A 140 -0.35 -11.96 -0.91
C VAL A 140 1.12 -12.30 -1.14
N ASP A 141 1.97 -12.06 -0.13
CA ASP A 141 3.39 -12.40 -0.14
C ASP A 141 4.20 -11.78 -1.31
N ALA A 142 3.74 -10.65 -1.86
CA ALA A 142 4.42 -9.92 -2.94
C ALA A 142 5.88 -9.57 -2.61
N SER A 143 6.22 -9.41 -1.33
CA SER A 143 7.59 -9.15 -0.89
C SER A 143 8.56 -10.30 -1.16
N CYS A 144 8.03 -11.50 -1.41
CA CYS A 144 8.81 -12.71 -1.71
C CYS A 144 8.99 -12.94 -3.22
N GLU A 145 8.35 -12.14 -4.08
CA GLU A 145 8.44 -12.28 -5.54
C GLU A 145 9.48 -11.32 -6.13
N ASP A 146 10.34 -11.85 -7.00
CA ASP A 146 11.27 -11.04 -7.78
C ASP A 146 10.51 -10.29 -8.88
N LEU A 147 10.72 -8.98 -8.98
CA LEU A 147 10.11 -8.15 -10.03
C LEU A 147 10.89 -8.30 -11.34
N GLU A 148 10.26 -8.88 -12.35
CA GLU A 148 10.76 -8.82 -13.73
C GLU A 148 10.46 -7.43 -14.34
N VAL A 149 11.52 -6.67 -14.62
CA VAL A 149 11.40 -5.34 -15.23
C VAL A 149 11.50 -5.46 -16.74
N ASP A 150 10.41 -5.19 -17.47
CA ASP A 150 10.47 -4.89 -18.91
C ASP A 150 10.82 -3.41 -19.11
N PRO A 151 12.07 -3.07 -19.50
CA PRO A 151 12.47 -1.68 -19.68
C PRO A 151 11.79 -1.00 -20.87
N ASN A 152 11.21 -1.76 -21.80
CA ASN A 152 10.59 -1.20 -22.99
C ASN A 152 9.15 -0.76 -22.71
N LEU A 153 8.46 -1.42 -21.77
CA LEU A 153 7.05 -1.16 -21.42
C LEU A 153 6.15 -1.06 -22.66
N SER A 154 6.38 -1.90 -23.67
CA SER A 154 5.77 -1.77 -25.00
C SER A 154 4.24 -1.90 -24.99
N PHE A 155 3.67 -2.47 -23.92
CA PHE A 155 2.22 -2.47 -23.69
C PHE A 155 1.62 -1.05 -23.61
N LEU A 156 2.43 -0.01 -23.35
CA LEU A 156 2.02 1.39 -23.32
C LEU A 156 2.06 2.08 -24.70
N ASP A 157 2.63 1.46 -25.73
CA ASP A 157 2.84 2.09 -27.04
C ASP A 157 1.53 2.60 -27.65
N GLY A 158 0.44 1.81 -27.53
CA GLY A 158 -0.89 2.22 -27.99
C GLY A 158 -1.43 3.44 -27.25
N PHE A 159 -1.28 3.48 -25.93
CA PHE A 159 -1.71 4.61 -25.10
C PHE A 159 -0.95 5.90 -25.46
N VAL A 160 0.38 5.79 -25.67
CA VAL A 160 1.23 6.91 -26.08
C VAL A 160 0.86 7.40 -27.47
N ALA A 161 0.67 6.48 -28.43
CA ALA A 161 0.25 6.81 -29.79
C ALA A 161 -1.08 7.55 -29.82
N ASP A 162 -2.07 7.10 -29.04
CA ASP A 162 -3.38 7.74 -28.91
C ASP A 162 -3.31 9.13 -28.27
N ALA A 163 -2.41 9.34 -27.30
CA ALA A 163 -2.20 10.65 -26.69
C ALA A 163 -1.56 11.62 -27.69
N VAL A 164 -0.52 11.18 -28.42
CA VAL A 164 0.14 11.99 -29.45
C VAL A 164 -0.80 12.31 -30.60
N ALA A 165 -1.62 11.36 -31.05
CA ALA A 165 -2.65 11.59 -32.06
C ALA A 165 -3.69 12.65 -31.63
N ARG A 166 -3.91 12.80 -30.32
CA ARG A 166 -4.75 13.87 -29.73
C ARG A 166 -4.01 15.17 -29.46
N GLY A 167 -2.78 15.31 -29.95
CA GLY A 167 -1.96 16.52 -29.85
C GLY A 167 -1.13 16.63 -28.58
N ALA A 168 -0.93 15.53 -27.84
CA ALA A 168 0.05 15.52 -26.76
C ALA A 168 1.48 15.60 -27.32
N GLN A 169 2.37 16.26 -26.57
CA GLN A 169 3.78 16.33 -26.92
C GLN A 169 4.46 14.98 -26.68
N THR A 170 5.38 14.58 -27.56
CA THR A 170 6.21 13.40 -27.37
C THR A 170 7.18 13.58 -26.21
N TYR A 171 7.59 12.48 -25.58
CA TYR A 171 8.58 12.51 -24.52
C TYR A 171 9.90 13.11 -25.02
N LEU A 172 10.43 14.10 -24.29
CA LEU A 172 11.75 14.67 -24.53
C LEU A 172 12.78 13.86 -23.76
N THR A 173 13.76 13.31 -24.48
CA THR A 173 14.91 12.67 -23.83
C THR A 173 15.66 13.69 -22.98
N PRO A 174 16.44 13.27 -21.97
CA PRO A 174 17.13 14.20 -21.08
C PRO A 174 17.93 15.31 -21.78
N GLY A 175 18.52 15.03 -22.97
CA GLY A 175 19.28 16.03 -23.75
C GLY A 175 18.44 16.95 -24.64
N GLU A 176 17.16 16.64 -24.86
CA GLU A 176 16.21 17.46 -25.62
C GLU A 176 15.35 18.34 -24.72
N ARG A 177 15.45 18.13 -23.40
CA ARG A 177 14.73 18.95 -22.43
C ARG A 177 15.36 20.34 -22.38
N PRO A 178 14.56 21.41 -22.44
CA PRO A 178 15.07 22.76 -22.23
C PRO A 178 15.64 22.90 -20.81
N ASP A 179 16.69 23.71 -20.65
CA ASP A 179 17.33 23.99 -19.35
C ASP A 179 16.35 24.65 -18.36
N GLU A 180 15.30 25.29 -18.86
CA GLU A 180 14.19 25.83 -18.08
C GLU A 180 12.88 25.11 -18.41
N LEU A 181 12.25 24.52 -17.40
CA LEU A 181 10.87 24.04 -17.48
C LEU A 181 9.94 25.26 -17.54
N HIS A 182 9.48 25.65 -18.73
CA HIS A 182 8.38 26.61 -18.85
C HIS A 182 7.08 25.96 -18.34
N VAL A 183 6.83 26.06 -17.04
CA VAL A 183 5.56 25.68 -16.42
C VAL A 183 4.51 26.71 -16.86
N GLY A 184 3.79 26.39 -17.94
CA GLY A 184 2.56 27.08 -18.33
C GLY A 184 2.67 27.91 -19.60
N VAL A 185 2.27 27.31 -20.72
CA VAL A 185 1.60 28.05 -21.79
C VAL A 185 0.13 27.63 -21.75
N PRO A 186 -0.81 28.53 -21.42
CA PRO A 186 -2.24 28.24 -21.55
C PRO A 186 -2.57 27.94 -23.00
N ARG A 187 -3.33 26.87 -23.24
CA ARG A 187 -3.75 26.43 -24.58
C ARG A 187 -4.46 27.59 -25.28
N SER A 188 -3.91 28.07 -26.40
CA SER A 188 -4.64 28.94 -27.32
C SER A 188 -5.85 28.16 -27.84
N GLY A 189 -7.05 28.61 -27.49
CA GLY A 189 -8.30 28.03 -27.96
C GLY A 189 -8.36 28.03 -29.48
N ASN A 190 -8.71 26.89 -30.06
CA ASN A 190 -9.19 26.85 -31.44
C ASN A 190 -10.42 27.76 -31.54
N ALA A 191 -10.29 28.86 -32.28
CA ALA A 191 -11.44 29.60 -32.77
C ALA A 191 -12.25 28.65 -33.68
N ALA A 192 -13.52 28.44 -33.32
CA ALA A 192 -14.47 27.75 -34.20
C ALA A 192 -14.69 28.58 -35.47
N PRO A 193 -14.76 27.97 -36.66
CA PRO A 193 -15.13 28.69 -37.86
C PRO A 193 -16.64 28.99 -37.84
N ALA A 194 -16.98 30.21 -38.27
CA ALA A 194 -18.34 30.66 -38.52
C ALA A 194 -18.92 30.06 -39.82
#